data_AF-A0A290YY84-F1
#
_entry.id   AF-A0A290YY84-F1
#
_cell.length_a   1.000
_cell.length_b   1.000
_cell.length_c   1.000
_cell.angle_alpha   90.00
_cell.angle_beta   90.00
_cell.angle_gamma   90.00
#
_symmetry.space_group_name_H-M   'P 1'
#
loop_
_entity.id
_entity.type
_entity.pdbx_description
1 polymer ?
#
loop_
_entity_poly.entity_id
_entity_poly.type
_entity_poly.pdbx_seq_one_letter_code
_entity_poly.pdbx_strand_id
1 'polypeptide(L)'
;EEQWKEAENALKSALDKTGRDWKLNPGDGAFYGPKIDIMLWDALKRQHQCGTIQLDFQLPIRFNLQYRTDENISEESTNQEQPPSHQNADQNPDN
;
A
#
# COMPACT_ATOMS: atom_id res chain seq x y z
N GLU A 1 -2.24 -6.90 14.10
CA GLU A 1 -3.50 -6.33 14.65
C GLU A 1 -3.57 -4.81 14.54
N GLU A 2 -2.48 -4.09 14.78
CA GLU A 2 -2.47 -2.61 14.72
C GLU A 2 -2.86 -2.05 13.36
N GLN A 3 -2.23 -2.51 12.26
CA GLN A 3 -2.60 -2.12 10.89
C GLN A 3 -4.07 -2.41 10.55
N TRP A 4 -4.62 -3.52 11.08
CA TRP A 4 -6.03 -3.87 10.86
C TRP A 4 -6.96 -2.86 11.53
N LYS A 5 -6.68 -2.53 12.80
CA LYS A 5 -7.44 -1.51 13.54
C LYS A 5 -7.32 -0.13 12.88
N GLU A 6 -6.12 0.22 12.40
CA GLU A 6 -5.89 1.45 11.66
C GLU A 6 -6.74 1.52 10.39
N ALA A 7 -6.77 0.43 9.62
CA ALA A 7 -7.57 0.34 8.40
C ALA A 7 -9.08 0.45 8.67
N GLU A 8 -9.59 -0.25 9.69
CA GLU A 8 -10.99 -0.15 10.11
C GLU A 8 -11.34 1.28 10.53
N ASN A 9 -10.47 1.92 11.32
CA ASN A 9 -10.65 3.30 11.75
C ASN A 9 -10.60 4.29 10.58
N ALA A 10 -9.73 4.06 9.60
CA ALA A 10 -9.64 4.88 8.39
C ALA A 10 -10.93 4.80 7.56
N LEU A 11 -11.45 3.59 7.32
CA LEU A 11 -12.71 3.40 6.60
C LEU A 11 -13.90 3.99 7.36
N LYS A 12 -13.97 3.79 8.67
CA LYS A 12 -15.00 4.38 9.53
C LYS A 12 -14.97 5.91 9.44
N SER A 13 -13.79 6.51 9.58
CA SER A 13 -13.62 7.96 9.49
C SER A 13 -13.97 8.49 8.10
N ALA A 14 -13.68 7.74 7.04
CA ALA A 14 -14.07 8.10 5.68
C ALA A 14 -15.59 8.07 5.52
N LEU A 15 -16.27 7.03 6.03
CA LEU A 15 -17.73 6.93 6.03
C LEU A 15 -18.38 8.07 6.82
N ASP A 16 -17.90 8.34 8.04
CA ASP A 16 -18.41 9.41 8.90
C ASP A 16 -18.33 10.78 8.22
N LYS A 17 -17.24 11.05 7.48
CA LYS A 17 -17.07 12.29 6.69
C LYS A 17 -18.05 12.41 5.52
N THR A 18 -18.63 11.31 5.03
CA THR A 18 -19.62 11.39 3.94
C THR A 18 -20.98 11.92 4.41
N GLY A 19 -21.25 11.88 5.72
CA GLY A 19 -22.55 12.23 6.28
C GLY A 19 -23.70 11.28 5.89
N ARG A 20 -23.38 10.09 5.36
CA ARG A 20 -24.35 9.08 4.98
C ARG A 20 -24.50 8.04 6.07
N ASP A 21 -25.72 7.52 6.23
CA ASP A 21 -25.97 6.40 7.12
C ASP A 21 -25.21 5.16 6.64
N TRP A 22 -24.50 4.54 7.56
CA TRP A 22 -23.82 3.27 7.35
C TRP A 22 -24.06 2.36 8.54
N LYS A 23 -23.88 1.05 8.33
CA LYS A 23 -24.05 0.03 9.37
C LYS A 23 -22.81 -0.83 9.41
N LEU A 24 -22.39 -1.20 10.61
CA LEU A 24 -21.33 -2.19 10.78
C LEU A 24 -21.86 -3.56 10.37
N ASN A 25 -21.10 -4.26 9.52
CA ASN A 25 -21.38 -5.63 9.11
C ASN A 25 -20.25 -6.55 9.62
N PRO A 26 -20.34 -7.04 10.87
CA PRO A 26 -19.25 -7.78 11.49
C PRO A 26 -19.04 -9.14 10.80
N GLY A 27 -17.78 -9.47 10.50
CA GLY A 27 -17.39 -10.77 9.94
C GLY A 27 -17.49 -10.90 8.42
N ASP A 28 -17.93 -9.85 7.70
CA ASP A 28 -17.96 -9.83 6.23
C ASP A 28 -16.71 -9.15 5.63
N GLY A 29 -15.69 -8.85 6.45
CA GLY A 29 -14.39 -8.38 5.96
C GLY A 29 -13.68 -9.47 5.14
N ALA A 30 -12.91 -9.08 4.13
CA ALA A 30 -12.03 -10.02 3.44
C ALA A 30 -10.87 -10.41 4.36
N PHE A 31 -10.25 -11.58 4.16
CA PHE A 31 -9.15 -12.04 5.02
C PHE A 31 -7.90 -11.12 4.99
N TYR A 32 -7.79 -10.27 3.98
CA TYR A 32 -6.65 -9.35 3.74
C TYR A 32 -6.95 -7.89 4.10
N GLY A 33 -8.18 -7.57 4.48
CA GLY A 33 -8.52 -6.24 4.96
C GLY A 33 -10.03 -5.94 5.03
N PRO A 34 -10.39 -4.83 5.67
CA PRO A 34 -11.78 -4.41 5.79
C PRO A 34 -12.30 -3.84 4.45
N LYS A 35 -13.63 -3.85 4.29
CA LYS A 35 -14.33 -3.39 3.08
C LYS A 35 -15.54 -2.53 3.38
N ILE A 36 -15.89 -1.65 2.43
CA ILE A 36 -17.16 -0.93 2.36
C ILE A 36 -17.95 -1.51 1.20
N ASP A 37 -19.14 -2.02 1.47
CA ASP A 37 -20.06 -2.46 0.42
C ASP A 37 -21.19 -1.44 0.23
N ILE A 38 -21.42 -1.07 -1.03
CA ILE A 38 -22.46 -0.12 -1.40
C ILE A 38 -23.68 -0.92 -1.83
N MET A 39 -24.72 -0.85 -1.00
CA MET A 39 -25.97 -1.58 -1.22
C MET A 39 -27.04 -0.64 -1.80
N LEU A 40 -27.66 -1.04 -2.90
CA LEU A 40 -28.79 -0.34 -3.52
C LEU A 40 -30.06 -1.18 -3.41
N TRP A 41 -31.20 -0.49 -3.34
CA TRP A 41 -32.52 -1.12 -3.34
C TRP A 41 -33.18 -0.92 -4.70
N ASP A 42 -33.66 -2.01 -5.31
CA ASP A 42 -34.42 -1.92 -6.56
C ASP A 42 -35.92 -1.62 -6.31
N ALA A 43 -36.67 -1.38 -7.38
CA ALA A 43 -38.10 -1.10 -7.32
C ALA A 43 -38.95 -2.23 -6.68
N LEU A 44 -38.39 -3.46 -6.63
CA LEU A 44 -39.01 -4.62 -6.01
C LEU A 44 -38.56 -4.83 -4.56
N LYS A 45 -37.87 -3.84 -3.96
CA LYS A 45 -37.31 -3.88 -2.59
C LYS A 45 -36.30 -5.01 -2.38
N ARG A 46 -35.58 -5.42 -3.43
CA ARG A 46 -34.44 -6.33 -3.29
C ARG A 46 -33.17 -5.52 -3.09
N GLN A 47 -32.27 -6.05 -2.27
CA GLN A 47 -30.98 -5.43 -1.95
C GLN A 47 -29.90 -6.01 -2.86
N HIS A 48 -29.14 -5.14 -3.53
CA HIS A 48 -28.06 -5.52 -4.43
C HIS A 48 -26.78 -4.81 -4.03
N GLN A 49 -25.66 -5.54 -3.99
CA GLN A 49 -24.34 -4.91 -3.85
C GLN A 49 -23.92 -4.38 -5.22
N CYS A 50 -23.72 -3.07 -5.32
CA CYS A 50 -23.36 -2.42 -6.58
C CYS A 50 -21.93 -1.88 -6.61
N GLY A 51 -21.27 -1.84 -5.46
CA GLY A 51 -19.86 -1.44 -5.37
C GLY A 51 -19.20 -2.00 -4.12
N THR A 52 -17.88 -2.10 -4.16
CA THR A 52 -17.04 -2.45 -3.01
C THR A 52 -15.79 -1.59 -3.02
N ILE A 53 -15.39 -1.10 -1.86
CA ILE A 53 -14.10 -0.44 -1.64
C ILE A 53 -13.38 -1.32 -0.61
N GLN A 54 -12.22 -1.86 -0.98
CA GLN A 54 -11.46 -2.80 -0.16
C GLN A 54 -10.07 -2.23 0.08
N LEU A 55 -9.63 -2.21 1.34
CA LEU A 55 -8.22 -1.96 1.64
C LEU A 55 -7.47 -3.29 1.66
N ASP A 56 -6.43 -3.41 0.84
CA ASP A 56 -5.58 -4.60 0.76
C ASP A 56 -4.15 -4.25 1.18
N PHE A 57 -3.73 -4.84 2.31
CA PHE A 57 -2.35 -4.74 2.80
C PHE A 57 -1.52 -5.99 2.50
N GLN A 58 -2.15 -7.11 2.17
CA GLN A 58 -1.43 -8.37 1.98
C GLN A 58 -0.77 -8.47 0.60
N LEU A 59 -1.47 -8.11 -0.48
CA LEU A 59 -0.90 -8.24 -1.82
C LEU A 59 0.33 -7.35 -2.03
N PRO A 60 0.35 -6.06 -1.61
CA PRO A 60 1.55 -5.24 -1.73
C PRO A 60 2.78 -5.86 -1.04
N ILE A 61 2.60 -6.44 0.16
CA ILE A 61 3.67 -7.12 0.90
C ILE A 61 4.11 -8.40 0.17
N ARG A 62 3.17 -9.22 -0.30
CA ARG A 62 3.46 -10.48 -1.00
C ARG A 62 4.22 -10.29 -2.30
N PHE A 63 3.95 -9.20 -3.02
CA PHE A 63 4.65 -8.85 -4.25
C PHE A 63 5.88 -7.96 -4.02
N ASN A 64 6.22 -7.65 -2.76
CA ASN A 64 7.30 -6.74 -2.40
C ASN A 64 7.23 -5.41 -3.19
N LEU A 65 6.04 -4.82 -3.26
CA LEU A 65 5.84 -3.54 -3.95
C LEU A 65 6.48 -2.42 -3.13
N GLN A 66 7.24 -1.56 -3.80
CA GLN A 66 7.96 -0.44 -3.19
C GLN A 66 7.75 0.82 -4.01
N TYR A 67 7.88 1.97 -3.37
CA TYR A 67 7.81 3.29 -4.00
C TYR A 67 8.89 4.18 -3.40
N ARG A 68 9.36 5.17 -4.16
CA ARG A 68 10.37 6.13 -3.70
C ARG A 68 9.71 7.32 -3.02
N THR A 69 10.27 7.73 -1.89
CA THR A 69 9.97 8.98 -1.19
C THR A 69 11.24 9.82 -1.05
N ASP A 70 11.10 11.11 -0.77
CA ASP A 70 12.25 12.00 -0.52
C ASP A 70 13.14 11.47 0.62
N GLU A 71 12.54 10.78 1.61
CA GLU A 71 13.26 10.12 2.71
C GLU A 71 14.04 8.89 2.22
N ASN A 72 13.43 8.01 1.42
CA ASN A 72 14.06 6.76 0.94
C ASN A 72 15.17 6.99 -0.10
N ILE A 73 15.14 8.11 -0.84
CA ILE A 73 16.20 8.48 -1.81
C ILE A 73 17.52 8.81 -1.11
N SER A 74 17.45 9.31 0.13
CA SER A 74 18.63 9.70 0.89
C SER A 74 19.45 8.50 1.37
N GLU A 75 18.83 7.34 1.59
CA GLU A 75 19.50 6.12 2.04
C GLU A 75 20.21 5.38 0.90
N GLU A 76 19.62 5.29 -0.31
CA GLU A 76 20.25 4.68 -1.50
C GLU A 76 21.49 5.45 -1.99
N SER A 77 21.56 6.76 -1.71
CA SER A 77 22.68 7.62 -2.13
C SER A 77 23.97 7.40 -1.32
N THR A 78 23.92 6.61 -0.24
CA THR A 78 25.06 6.40 0.67
C THR A 78 25.91 5.17 0.34
N ASN A 79 25.52 4.36 -0.65
CA ASN A 79 26.19 3.09 -0.96
C ASN A 79 26.69 2.98 -2.42
N GLN A 80 27.17 4.09 -3.00
CA GLN A 80 28.02 4.00 -4.19
C GLN A 80 29.43 3.63 -3.75
N GLU A 81 29.76 2.34 -3.87
CA GLU A 81 31.12 1.82 -3.79
C GLU A 81 32.05 2.63 -4.71
N GLN A 82 33.15 3.14 -4.13
CA GLN A 82 34.23 3.77 -4.86
C GLN A 82 34.72 2.83 -5.99
N PRO A 83 34.90 3.31 -7.23
CA PRO A 83 35.56 2.51 -8.24
C PRO A 83 37.00 2.20 -7.80
N PRO A 84 37.53 0.99 -8.03
CA PRO A 84 38.90 0.68 -7.68
C PRO A 84 39.83 1.64 -8.42
N SER A 85 40.73 2.27 -7.67
CA SER A 85 41.75 3.15 -8.20
C SER A 85 42.55 2.42 -9.29
N HIS A 86 42.57 2.99 -10.49
CA HIS A 86 43.53 2.60 -11.52
C HIS A 86 44.95 2.81 -10.97
N GLN A 87 45.61 1.73 -10.57
CA GLN A 87 47.05 1.75 -10.33
C GLN A 87 47.75 1.93 -11.67
N ASN A 88 48.54 2.98 -11.74
CA ASN A 88 49.37 3.39 -12.87
C ASN A 88 50.20 2.22 -13.40
N ALA A 89 49.90 1.76 -14.61
CA ALA A 89 50.81 0.96 -15.41
C ALA A 89 51.49 1.89 -16.41
N ASP A 90 52.42 2.70 -15.93
CA ASP A 90 53.33 3.44 -16.79
C ASP A 90 54.71 3.43 -16.12
N GLN A 91 55.45 2.34 -16.36
CA GLN A 91 56.92 2.30 -16.51
C GLN A 91 57.30 0.94 -17.10
N ASN A 92 57.44 0.87 -18.42
CA ASN A 92 58.45 0.00 -19.01
C ASN A 92 59.07 0.72 -20.21
N PRO A 93 60.24 1.37 -20.06
CA PRO A 93 61.00 1.84 -21.21
C PRO A 93 61.73 0.63 -21.81
N ASP A 94 61.55 0.44 -23.11
CA ASP A 94 62.27 -0.48 -24.00
C ASP A 94 63.64 -0.97 -23.48
N ASN A 95 63.77 -2.29 -23.25
CA ASN A 95 64.88 -3.19 -23.66
C ASN A 95 64.71 -4.61 -23.08
#